data_AF-A0A1R3V7M9-F1
#
_entry.id   AF-A0A1R3V7M9-F1
#
_cell.length_a   1.000
_cell.length_b   1.000
_cell.length_c   1.000
_cell.angle_alpha   90.00
_cell.angle_beta   90.00
_cell.angle_gamma   90.00
#
_symmetry.space_group_name_H-M   'P 1'
#
loop_
_entity.id
_entity.type
_entity.pdbx_description
1 polymer ?
#
loop_
_entity_poly.entity_id
_entity_poly.type
_entity_poly.pdbx_seq_one_letter_code
_entity_poly.pdbx_strand_id
1 'polypeptide(L)'
;MAAIFRSATVDDAVILRQLHGHWNFANSLLPVLIEGAVEIAASLPEMEEQMFTKAEVRIIRTSSRYSAAMMETIYGAAVQIWETLAQAYRLPWQNLGDGRVAQTYLFRYALGLVIHLLFRIRSGSQPVKRMDRMSNDMIDLSFCVYASYFDGFMTADEKARWIHANLVAALEAVSR
;
A
#
# COMPACT_ATOMS: atom_id res chain seq x y z
N MET A 1 -27.88 -11.71 2.30
CA MET A 1 -27.59 -11.45 0.86
C MET A 1 -28.70 -11.92 -0.07
N ALA A 2 -29.10 -13.20 -0.09
CA ALA A 2 -30.09 -13.73 -1.04
C ALA A 2 -31.53 -13.14 -0.98
N ALA A 3 -31.86 -12.35 0.04
CA ALA A 3 -33.15 -11.68 0.18
C ALA A 3 -33.19 -10.28 -0.46
N ILE A 4 -32.04 -9.59 -0.51
CA ILE A 4 -31.93 -8.24 -1.11
C ILE A 4 -32.07 -8.31 -2.64
N PHE A 5 -31.65 -9.41 -3.25
CA PHE A 5 -31.70 -9.63 -4.70
C PHE A 5 -33.09 -9.99 -5.26
N ARG A 6 -34.10 -10.27 -4.42
CA ARG A 6 -35.39 -10.84 -4.88
C ARG A 6 -36.48 -9.82 -5.22
N SER A 7 -36.29 -8.53 -4.96
CA SER A 7 -37.33 -7.50 -5.13
C SER A 7 -36.99 -6.41 -6.15
N ALA A 8 -36.20 -6.73 -7.17
CA ALA A 8 -35.68 -5.75 -8.12
C ALA A 8 -36.75 -5.26 -9.12
N THR A 9 -36.97 -3.94 -9.19
CA THR A 9 -37.61 -3.22 -10.29
C THR A 9 -36.69 -3.11 -11.52
N VAL A 10 -37.14 -2.50 -12.64
CA VAL A 10 -36.35 -2.42 -13.89
C VAL A 10 -35.02 -1.66 -13.70
N ASP A 11 -34.99 -0.62 -12.87
CA ASP A 11 -33.76 0.10 -12.49
C ASP A 11 -32.86 -0.75 -11.59
N ASP A 12 -33.45 -1.53 -10.69
CA ASP A 12 -32.71 -2.46 -9.84
C ASP A 12 -32.07 -3.59 -10.67
N ALA A 13 -32.70 -4.04 -11.76
CA ALA A 13 -32.15 -5.08 -12.63
C ALA A 13 -30.88 -4.62 -13.34
N VAL A 14 -30.78 -3.33 -13.70
CA VAL A 14 -29.57 -2.73 -14.28
C VAL A 14 -28.46 -2.64 -13.24
N ILE A 15 -28.77 -2.13 -12.04
CA ILE A 15 -27.83 -2.02 -10.92
C ILE A 15 -27.31 -3.40 -10.52
N LEU A 16 -28.20 -4.41 -10.41
CA LEU A 16 -27.83 -5.78 -10.06
C LEU A 16 -26.93 -6.43 -11.11
N ARG A 17 -27.14 -6.10 -12.39
CA ARG A 17 -26.26 -6.57 -13.48
C ARG A 17 -24.88 -5.93 -13.39
N GLN A 18 -24.81 -4.62 -13.11
CA GLN A 18 -23.54 -3.92 -12.91
C GLN A 18 -22.79 -4.47 -11.69
N LEU A 19 -23.48 -4.66 -10.56
CA LEU A 19 -22.90 -5.27 -9.37
C LEU A 19 -22.36 -6.68 -9.64
N HIS A 20 -23.11 -7.52 -10.36
CA HIS A 20 -22.62 -8.83 -10.79
C HIS A 20 -21.40 -8.73 -11.71
N GLY A 21 -21.40 -7.78 -12.65
CA GLY A 21 -20.27 -7.53 -13.53
C GLY A 21 -19.01 -7.16 -12.75
N HIS A 22 -19.10 -6.19 -11.85
CA HIS A 22 -17.99 -5.78 -10.98
C HIS A 22 -17.54 -6.90 -10.06
N TRP A 23 -18.47 -7.66 -9.49
CA TRP A 23 -18.16 -8.81 -8.64
C TRP A 23 -17.41 -9.90 -9.40
N ASN A 24 -17.85 -10.26 -10.60
CA ASN A 24 -17.19 -11.26 -11.43
C ASN A 24 -15.81 -10.80 -11.86
N PHE A 25 -15.66 -9.53 -12.25
CA PHE A 25 -14.37 -8.94 -12.57
C PHE A 25 -13.42 -8.96 -11.37
N ALA A 26 -13.86 -8.50 -10.20
CA ALA A 26 -13.04 -8.52 -8.99
C ALA A 26 -12.61 -9.95 -8.61
N ASN A 27 -13.52 -10.93 -8.69
CA ASN A 27 -13.17 -12.33 -8.44
C ASN A 27 -12.19 -12.90 -9.46
N SER A 28 -12.21 -12.43 -10.71
CA SER A 28 -11.22 -12.84 -11.71
C SER A 28 -9.82 -12.33 -11.40
N LEU A 29 -9.70 -11.20 -10.68
CA LEU A 29 -8.43 -10.60 -10.28
C LEU A 29 -7.88 -11.17 -8.97
N LEU A 30 -8.75 -11.74 -8.13
CA LEU A 30 -8.39 -12.20 -6.79
C LEU A 30 -7.19 -13.18 -6.77
N PRO A 31 -7.08 -14.19 -7.67
CA PRO A 31 -5.93 -15.09 -7.67
C PRO A 31 -4.60 -14.37 -7.90
N VAL A 32 -4.56 -13.45 -8.87
CA VAL A 32 -3.35 -12.67 -9.20
C VAL A 32 -2.99 -11.71 -8.07
N LEU A 33 -3.98 -11.14 -7.40
CA LEU A 33 -3.76 -10.30 -6.22
C LEU A 33 -3.15 -11.11 -5.08
N ILE A 34 -3.65 -12.33 -4.83
CA ILE A 34 -3.09 -13.23 -3.80
C ILE A 34 -1.66 -13.62 -4.14
N GLU A 35 -1.38 -13.98 -5.39
CA GLU A 35 -0.05 -14.32 -5.87
C GLU A 35 0.93 -13.16 -5.67
N GLY A 36 0.59 -11.95 -6.15
CA GLY A 36 1.44 -10.77 -5.97
C GLY A 36 1.64 -10.40 -4.49
N ALA A 37 0.61 -10.54 -3.66
CA ALA A 37 0.73 -10.31 -2.22
C ALA A 37 1.71 -11.30 -1.57
N VAL A 38 1.75 -12.56 -2.02
CA VAL A 38 2.69 -13.57 -1.53
C VAL A 38 4.12 -13.26 -1.94
N GLU A 39 4.34 -12.84 -3.18
CA GLU A 39 5.65 -12.42 -3.67
C GLU A 39 6.20 -11.24 -2.86
N ILE A 40 5.36 -10.22 -2.63
CA ILE A 40 5.70 -9.10 -1.75
C ILE A 40 6.03 -9.63 -0.35
N ALA A 41 5.22 -10.51 0.23
CA ALA A 41 5.48 -11.06 1.57
C ALA A 41 6.84 -11.72 1.69
N ALA A 42 7.23 -12.47 0.65
CA ALA A 42 8.47 -13.21 0.57
C ALA A 42 9.68 -12.28 0.41
N SER A 43 9.52 -11.12 -0.23
CA SER A 43 10.60 -10.15 -0.43
C SER A 43 10.83 -9.25 0.79
N LEU A 44 9.83 -9.04 1.66
CA LEU A 44 9.95 -8.11 2.79
C LEU A 44 11.17 -8.38 3.73
N PRO A 45 11.54 -9.62 4.07
CA PRO A 45 12.76 -9.88 4.85
C PRO A 45 14.04 -9.45 4.12
N GLU A 46 14.14 -9.74 2.82
CA GLU A 46 15.28 -9.32 2.01
C GLU A 46 15.34 -7.80 1.88
N MET A 47 14.19 -7.14 1.70
CA MET A 47 14.09 -5.68 1.71
C MET A 47 14.55 -5.08 3.05
N GLU A 48 14.14 -5.67 4.18
CA GLU A 48 14.61 -5.26 5.52
C GLU A 48 16.15 -5.31 5.60
N GLU A 49 16.75 -6.42 5.17
CA GLU A 49 18.20 -6.66 5.24
C GLU A 49 19.01 -5.76 4.29
N GLN A 50 18.48 -5.46 3.10
CA GLN A 50 19.15 -4.61 2.12
C GLN A 50 19.02 -3.12 2.44
N MET A 51 17.89 -2.71 3.02
CA MET A 51 17.62 -1.28 3.29
C MET A 51 18.23 -0.81 4.61
N PHE A 52 18.25 -1.65 5.66
CA PHE A 52 18.57 -1.18 7.01
C PHE A 52 19.62 -2.04 7.69
N THR A 53 20.59 -1.37 8.31
CA THR A 53 21.53 -2.01 9.23
C THR A 53 20.82 -2.46 10.51
N LYS A 54 21.44 -3.39 11.26
CA LYS A 54 20.92 -3.83 12.58
C LYS A 54 20.72 -2.67 13.57
N ALA A 55 21.56 -1.64 13.49
CA ALA A 55 21.44 -0.45 14.34
C ALA A 55 20.21 0.38 13.95
N GLU A 56 19.96 0.56 12.65
CA GLU A 56 18.77 1.26 12.14
C GLU A 56 17.49 0.49 12.39
N VAL A 57 17.50 -0.84 12.24
CA VAL A 57 16.38 -1.72 12.65
C VAL A 57 16.05 -1.53 14.13
N ARG A 58 17.07 -1.42 15.00
CA ARG A 58 16.85 -1.09 16.42
C ARG A 58 16.21 0.28 16.59
N ILE A 59 16.66 1.29 15.85
CA ILE A 59 16.06 2.64 15.85
C ILE A 59 14.60 2.56 15.42
N ILE A 60 14.26 1.86 14.34
CA ILE A 60 12.89 1.69 13.85
C ILE A 60 11.99 1.04 14.91
N ARG A 61 12.53 0.09 15.67
CA ARG A 61 11.80 -0.59 16.76
C ARG A 61 11.59 0.26 18.01
N THR A 62 12.57 1.07 18.39
CA THR A 62 12.57 1.74 19.71
C THR A 62 12.39 3.25 19.67
N SER A 63 12.58 3.88 18.51
CA SER A 63 12.57 5.34 18.34
C SER A 63 11.61 5.76 17.23
N SER A 64 11.11 6.99 17.31
CA SER A 64 10.25 7.60 16.29
C SER A 64 11.00 8.61 15.42
N ARG A 65 12.31 8.79 15.64
CA ARG A 65 13.14 9.75 14.91
C ARG A 65 14.14 9.01 14.04
N TYR A 66 13.96 9.14 12.73
CA TYR A 66 14.88 8.63 11.73
C TYR A 66 15.97 9.66 11.44
N SER A 67 17.19 9.18 11.16
CA SER A 67 18.27 10.05 10.68
C SER A 67 17.98 10.50 9.24
N ALA A 68 18.68 11.54 8.77
CA ALA A 68 18.58 11.97 7.37
C ALA A 68 18.90 10.82 6.40
N ALA A 69 19.95 10.04 6.67
CA ALA A 69 20.32 8.88 5.86
C ALA A 69 19.21 7.81 5.80
N MET A 70 18.54 7.53 6.92
CA MET A 70 17.40 6.60 6.92
C MET A 70 16.22 7.15 6.10
N MET A 71 15.96 8.46 6.16
CA MET A 71 14.93 9.09 5.34
C MET A 71 15.26 9.00 3.85
N GLU A 72 16.52 9.24 3.46
CA GLU A 72 17.00 9.05 2.08
C GLU A 72 16.79 7.61 1.61
N THR A 73 17.10 6.62 2.45
CA THR A 73 16.82 5.21 2.14
C THR A 73 15.32 4.94 1.94
N ILE A 74 14.47 5.47 2.82
CA ILE A 74 13.01 5.27 2.77
C ILE A 74 12.42 5.85 1.47
N TYR A 75 12.75 7.10 1.15
CA TYR A 75 12.26 7.74 -0.07
C TYR A 75 12.90 7.15 -1.32
N GLY A 76 14.20 6.85 -1.30
CA GLY A 76 14.92 6.23 -2.41
C GLY A 76 14.33 4.88 -2.80
N ALA A 77 14.01 4.04 -1.82
CA ALA A 77 13.33 2.76 -2.08
C ALA A 77 11.93 2.97 -2.69
N ALA A 78 11.16 3.95 -2.18
CA ALA A 78 9.85 4.27 -2.74
C ALA A 78 9.96 4.74 -4.21
N VAL A 79 10.96 5.56 -4.55
CA VAL A 79 11.24 5.98 -5.93
C VAL A 79 11.58 4.79 -6.81
N GLN A 80 12.47 3.89 -6.38
CA GLN A 80 12.86 2.71 -7.17
C GLN A 80 11.67 1.78 -7.45
N ILE A 81 10.82 1.52 -6.44
CA ILE A 81 9.60 0.72 -6.61
C ILE A 81 8.65 1.43 -7.57
N TRP A 82 8.45 2.74 -7.42
CA TRP A 82 7.61 3.53 -8.31
C TRP A 82 8.09 3.49 -9.76
N GLU A 83 9.39 3.71 -10.02
CA GLU A 83 9.97 3.66 -11.36
C GLU A 83 9.80 2.28 -12.00
N THR A 84 9.98 1.22 -11.21
CA THR A 84 9.77 -0.17 -11.65
C THR A 84 8.32 -0.39 -12.08
N LEU A 85 7.35 0.06 -11.27
CA LEU A 85 5.93 -0.02 -11.60
C LEU A 85 5.58 0.84 -12.81
N ALA A 86 6.09 2.07 -12.86
CA ALA A 86 5.84 2.98 -13.96
C ALA A 86 6.35 2.40 -15.29
N GLN A 87 7.52 1.74 -15.27
CA GLN A 87 8.07 1.02 -16.42
C GLN A 87 7.24 -0.17 -16.83
N ALA A 88 6.82 -1.01 -15.87
CA ALA A 88 5.95 -2.14 -16.15
C ALA A 88 4.64 -1.71 -16.83
N TYR A 89 4.05 -0.60 -16.39
CA TYR A 89 2.81 -0.05 -16.95
C TYR A 89 3.02 0.94 -18.10
N ARG A 90 4.27 1.17 -18.55
CA ARG A 90 4.63 2.10 -19.64
C ARG A 90 4.04 3.50 -19.47
N LEU A 91 4.05 4.02 -18.23
CA LEU A 91 3.59 5.37 -17.97
C LEU A 91 4.59 6.41 -18.57
N PRO A 92 4.19 7.65 -18.81
CA PRO A 92 5.15 8.71 -19.15
C PRO A 92 5.61 9.42 -17.88
N TRP A 93 6.69 8.94 -17.23
CA TRP A 93 7.13 9.47 -15.92
C TRP A 93 8.46 10.22 -15.91
N GLN A 94 9.30 10.07 -16.94
CA GLN A 94 10.70 10.53 -16.94
C GLN A 94 10.89 12.06 -16.83
N ASN A 95 9.82 12.83 -17.09
CA ASN A 95 9.83 14.30 -17.02
C ASN A 95 8.92 14.86 -15.92
N LEU A 96 8.40 14.01 -15.04
CA LEU A 96 7.62 14.47 -13.89
C LEU A 96 8.61 14.98 -12.83
N GLY A 97 8.49 16.25 -12.44
CA GLY A 97 9.21 16.75 -11.26
C GLY A 97 8.68 16.09 -9.98
N ASP A 98 9.52 16.05 -8.95
CA ASP A 98 9.29 15.32 -7.68
C ASP A 98 7.91 15.59 -7.06
N GLY A 99 7.46 16.85 -7.06
CA GLY A 99 6.14 17.21 -6.55
C GLY A 99 4.97 16.58 -7.32
N ARG A 100 5.11 16.36 -8.64
CA ARG A 100 4.09 15.66 -9.44
C ARG A 100 4.18 14.14 -9.24
N VAL A 101 5.39 13.61 -9.07
CA VAL A 101 5.62 12.19 -8.74
C VAL A 101 4.91 11.84 -7.43
N ALA A 102 5.07 12.66 -6.40
CA ALA A 102 4.43 12.49 -5.08
C ALA A 102 2.89 12.50 -5.12
N GLN A 103 2.30 13.06 -6.17
CA GLN A 103 0.84 13.05 -6.39
C GLN A 103 0.35 11.81 -7.14
N THR A 104 1.25 11.03 -7.75
CA THR A 104 0.86 9.80 -8.47
C THR A 104 0.48 8.68 -7.51
N TYR A 105 -0.54 7.91 -7.89
CA TYR A 105 -1.03 6.79 -7.07
C TYR A 105 0.07 5.75 -6.84
N LEU A 106 0.81 5.41 -7.90
CA LEU A 106 1.87 4.39 -7.81
C LEU A 106 3.02 4.81 -6.88
N PHE A 107 3.40 6.09 -6.86
CA PHE A 107 4.40 6.56 -5.91
C PHE A 107 3.89 6.48 -4.47
N ARG A 108 2.66 6.96 -4.21
CA ARG A 108 2.06 6.87 -2.87
C ARG A 108 1.91 5.43 -2.42
N TYR A 109 1.58 4.52 -3.34
CA TYR A 109 1.54 3.08 -3.08
C TYR A 109 2.91 2.51 -2.75
N ALA A 110 3.94 2.85 -3.52
CA ALA A 110 5.32 2.44 -3.25
C ALA A 110 5.81 2.94 -1.89
N LEU A 111 5.59 4.21 -1.57
CA LEU A 111 5.92 4.79 -0.27
C LEU A 111 5.11 4.12 0.85
N GLY A 112 3.82 3.87 0.63
CA GLY A 112 2.97 3.13 1.57
C GLY A 112 3.48 1.71 1.83
N LEU A 113 4.03 1.02 0.82
CA LEU A 113 4.63 -0.31 0.97
C LEU A 113 5.90 -0.25 1.83
N VAL A 114 6.74 0.77 1.64
CA VAL A 114 7.91 0.99 2.50
C VAL A 114 7.47 1.29 3.95
N ILE A 115 6.44 2.10 4.14
CA ILE A 115 5.89 2.38 5.48
C ILE A 115 5.29 1.13 6.12
N HIS A 116 4.62 0.27 5.34
CA HIS A 116 4.17 -1.03 5.80
C HIS A 116 5.35 -1.90 6.29
N LEU A 117 6.47 -1.92 5.55
CA LEU A 117 7.70 -2.59 5.99
C LEU A 117 8.21 -2.02 7.33
N LEU A 118 8.25 -0.69 7.49
CA LEU A 118 8.63 -0.05 8.75
C LEU A 118 7.72 -0.48 9.92
N PHE A 119 6.40 -0.55 9.69
CA PHE A 119 5.45 -1.03 10.69
C PHE A 119 5.75 -2.49 11.10
N ARG A 120 6.10 -3.35 10.14
CA ARG A 120 6.45 -4.75 10.42
C ARG A 120 7.74 -4.85 11.23
N ILE A 121 8.77 -4.10 10.85
CA ILE A 121 10.03 -4.05 11.60
C ILE A 121 9.77 -3.63 13.04
N ARG A 122 8.95 -2.57 13.23
CA ARG A 122 8.55 -2.03 14.53
C ARG A 122 7.79 -3.03 15.39
N SER A 123 6.83 -3.76 14.79
CA SER A 123 5.98 -4.73 15.49
C SER A 123 6.68 -6.06 15.80
N GLY A 124 7.93 -6.19 15.39
CA GLY A 124 8.68 -7.44 15.40
C GLY A 124 8.30 -8.27 14.18
N SER A 125 9.26 -8.51 13.30
CA SER A 125 9.11 -9.21 12.02
C SER A 125 8.58 -10.64 12.23
N GLN A 126 7.26 -10.81 12.41
CA GLN A 126 6.65 -12.12 12.55
C GLN A 126 6.58 -12.77 11.15
N PRO A 127 6.98 -14.04 11.01
CA PRO A 127 6.81 -14.75 9.75
C PRO A 127 5.34 -14.75 9.37
N VAL A 128 5.05 -14.40 8.12
CA VAL A 128 3.69 -14.38 7.58
C VAL A 128 3.20 -15.83 7.50
N LYS A 129 2.51 -16.30 8.55
CA LYS A 129 2.07 -17.70 8.62
C LYS A 129 0.84 -18.00 7.76
N ARG A 130 0.15 -16.98 7.22
CA ARG A 130 -1.07 -17.18 6.42
C ARG A 130 -1.14 -16.19 5.26
N MET A 131 -1.27 -16.71 4.04
CA MET A 131 -1.25 -15.96 2.77
C MET A 131 -2.47 -15.04 2.59
N ASP A 132 -3.62 -15.45 3.13
CA ASP A 132 -4.87 -14.67 3.18
C ASP A 132 -4.67 -13.31 3.86
N ARG A 133 -3.90 -13.29 4.95
CA ARG A 133 -3.60 -12.06 5.69
C ARG A 133 -2.77 -11.08 4.88
N MET A 134 -1.80 -11.54 4.09
CA MET A 134 -1.00 -10.60 3.29
C MET A 134 -1.82 -9.97 2.16
N SER A 135 -2.71 -10.74 1.54
CA SER A 135 -3.63 -10.21 0.54
C SER A 135 -4.51 -9.10 1.13
N ASN A 136 -5.02 -9.32 2.34
CA ASN A 136 -5.77 -8.30 3.09
C ASN A 136 -4.88 -7.08 3.40
N ASP A 137 -3.65 -7.28 3.83
CA ASP A 137 -2.72 -6.18 4.13
C ASP A 137 -2.43 -5.30 2.90
N MET A 138 -2.29 -5.90 1.71
CA MET A 138 -2.12 -5.16 0.45
C MET A 138 -3.40 -4.42 0.04
N ILE A 139 -4.57 -5.01 0.27
CA ILE A 139 -5.86 -4.35 0.05
C ILE A 139 -6.03 -3.17 1.02
N ASP A 140 -5.77 -3.36 2.31
CA ASP A 140 -5.82 -2.31 3.33
C ASP A 140 -4.85 -1.18 2.99
N LEU A 141 -3.65 -1.52 2.50
CA LEU A 141 -2.68 -0.55 2.02
C LEU A 141 -3.24 0.27 0.85
N SER A 142 -3.90 -0.36 -0.12
CA SER A 142 -4.53 0.35 -1.24
C SER A 142 -5.58 1.37 -0.77
N PHE A 143 -6.36 1.02 0.27
CA PHE A 143 -7.30 1.95 0.89
C PHE A 143 -6.60 3.08 1.65
N CYS A 144 -5.51 2.80 2.37
CA CYS A 144 -4.70 3.83 3.02
C CYS A 144 -4.14 4.83 1.98
N VAL A 145 -3.64 4.31 0.86
CA VAL A 145 -3.09 5.11 -0.24
C VAL A 145 -4.18 5.95 -0.87
N TYR A 146 -5.34 5.37 -1.16
CA TYR A 146 -6.47 6.11 -1.72
C TYR A 146 -6.96 7.20 -0.75
N ALA A 147 -7.06 6.90 0.54
CA ALA A 147 -7.48 7.85 1.56
C ALA A 147 -6.52 9.04 1.72
N SER A 148 -5.22 8.87 1.40
CA SER A 148 -4.24 9.96 1.46
C SER A 148 -4.51 11.13 0.51
N TYR A 149 -5.43 10.97 -0.45
CA TYR A 149 -5.89 12.05 -1.34
C TYR A 149 -6.97 12.93 -0.70
N PHE A 150 -7.48 12.55 0.47
CA PHE A 150 -8.59 13.20 1.16
C PHE A 150 -8.20 13.56 2.59
N ASP A 151 -9.10 14.25 3.29
CA ASP A 151 -8.88 14.77 4.66
C ASP A 151 -9.02 13.69 5.76
N GLY A 152 -8.62 12.45 5.47
CA GLY A 152 -8.49 11.41 6.49
C GLY A 152 -8.93 10.02 6.06
N PHE A 153 -8.71 9.07 6.98
CA PHE A 153 -9.00 7.66 6.79
C PHE A 153 -9.75 7.09 8.00
N MET A 154 -11.05 6.80 7.79
CA MET A 154 -11.91 6.24 8.83
C MET A 154 -11.69 4.73 8.95
N THR A 155 -10.83 4.31 9.88
CA THR A 155 -10.59 2.89 10.16
C THR A 155 -10.48 2.59 11.65
N ALA A 156 -11.03 1.44 12.05
CA ALA A 156 -10.83 0.86 13.37
C ALA A 156 -9.49 0.10 13.48
N ASP A 157 -8.91 -0.31 12.34
CA ASP A 157 -7.65 -1.05 12.30
C ASP A 157 -6.46 -0.15 12.66
N GLU A 158 -5.70 -0.57 13.67
CA GLU A 158 -4.58 0.21 14.20
C GLU A 158 -3.41 0.29 13.22
N LYS A 159 -3.11 -0.81 12.52
CA LYS A 159 -2.03 -0.86 11.53
C LYS A 159 -2.33 0.06 10.36
N ALA A 160 -3.54 -0.03 9.80
CA ALA A 160 -3.97 0.79 8.68
C ALA A 160 -4.00 2.28 9.06
N ARG A 161 -4.47 2.62 10.27
CA ARG A 161 -4.40 3.99 10.81
C ARG A 161 -2.96 4.49 10.92
N TRP A 162 -2.05 3.66 11.43
CA TRP A 162 -0.64 4.00 11.59
C TRP A 162 0.04 4.23 10.23
N ILE A 163 -0.18 3.32 9.27
CA ILE A 163 0.38 3.43 7.91
C ILE A 163 -0.12 4.70 7.25
N HIS A 164 -1.43 4.96 7.29
CA HIS A 164 -2.01 6.17 6.71
C HIS A 164 -1.41 7.46 7.30
N ALA A 165 -1.34 7.56 8.63
CA ALA A 165 -0.80 8.75 9.30
C ALA A 165 0.66 9.03 8.92
N ASN A 166 1.49 7.99 8.87
CA ASN A 166 2.89 8.15 8.47
C ASN A 166 3.04 8.44 6.96
N LEU A 167 2.17 7.87 6.13
CA LEU A 167 2.15 8.14 4.69
C LEU A 167 1.83 9.62 4.43
N VAL A 168 0.78 10.16 5.05
CA VAL A 168 0.41 11.57 4.90
C VAL A 168 1.55 12.48 5.37
N ALA A 169 2.12 12.22 6.55
CA ALA A 169 3.24 13.02 7.07
C ALA A 169 4.47 12.99 6.14
N ALA A 170 4.78 11.82 5.55
CA ALA A 170 5.88 11.69 4.59
C ALA A 170 5.59 12.47 3.29
N LEU A 171 4.36 12.40 2.77
CA LEU A 171 3.98 13.13 1.56
C LEU A 171 4.00 14.66 1.77
N GLU A 172 3.60 15.14 2.95
CA GLU A 172 3.69 16.56 3.31
C GLU A 172 5.15 17.04 3.39
N ALA A 173 6.08 16.18 3.81
CA ALA A 173 7.50 16.52 3.87
C ALA A 173 8.14 16.69 2.49
N VAL A 174 7.66 15.96 1.47
CA VAL A 174 8.16 16.03 0.09
C VAL A 174 7.45 17.10 -0.74
N SER A 175 6.26 17.53 -0.31
CA SER A 175 5.46 18.53 -1.03
C SER A 175 5.75 19.98 -0.63
N ARG A 176 6.71 20.22 0.27
CA ARG A 176 7.20 21.53 0.70
C ARG A 176 8.47 21.90 -0.05
#